data_AF-A0AAV7PI25-F1
#
_entry.id   AF-A0AAV7PI25-F1
#
_cell.length_a   1.000
_cell.length_b   1.000
_cell.length_c   1.000
_cell.angle_alpha   90.00
_cell.angle_beta   90.00
_cell.angle_gamma   90.00
#
_symmetry.space_group_name_H-M   'P 1'
#
loop_
_entity.id
_entity.type
_entity.pdbx_description
1 polymer ?
#
loop_
_entity_poly.entity_id
_entity_poly.type
_entity_poly.pdbx_seq_one_letter_code
_entity_poly.pdbx_strand_id
1 'polypeptide(L)'
;MPRGKTAGKISGKPARQLLFSEALRQQKHPSAEVPLSSPCSSMADATQGTTMDGIPQEISAVSRKLEGMDSAMVALTAETRSMRLDIAGFQSQIPGLDQRMATVETQVASWTDRDQELLLLRSKVMDLEDRNNVRLLGFPEGIAGTDLFSYLRETLPKLTENSKGLTGWAPTDKRGAAAPSYYSLLAATHAGSPTATGSQNAWPIQIGCPGNPAFS
;
A
#
# COMPACT_ATOMS: atom_id res chain seq x y z
N MET A 1 -41.15 -0.18 -30.86
CA MET A 1 -40.09 -1.08 -31.38
C MET A 1 -38.81 -0.87 -30.56
N PRO A 2 -37.98 -1.91 -30.37
CA PRO A 2 -37.52 -2.27 -29.03
C PRO A 2 -35.98 -2.31 -28.83
N ARG A 3 -35.58 -2.51 -27.56
CA ARG A 3 -34.40 -3.26 -27.04
C ARG A 3 -32.99 -2.65 -27.05
N GLY A 4 -32.41 -2.71 -25.84
CA GLY A 4 -30.97 -2.88 -25.54
C GLY A 4 -30.70 -2.39 -24.10
N LYS A 5 -30.81 -3.17 -23.00
CA LYS A 5 -30.00 -4.35 -22.56
C LYS A 5 -28.50 -4.10 -22.81
N THR A 6 -27.53 -4.22 -21.90
CA THR A 6 -27.37 -4.80 -20.55
C THR A 6 -25.91 -4.52 -20.15
N ALA A 7 -25.59 -4.33 -18.86
CA ALA A 7 -24.31 -4.78 -18.28
C ALA A 7 -24.36 -4.72 -16.75
N GLY A 8 -24.69 -5.86 -16.15
CA GLY A 8 -24.56 -6.10 -14.72
C GLY A 8 -23.09 -6.29 -14.35
N LYS A 9 -22.64 -5.64 -13.29
CA LYS A 9 -21.33 -5.88 -12.67
C LYS A 9 -21.54 -6.84 -11.50
N ILE A 10 -21.25 -8.11 -11.76
CA ILE A 10 -21.31 -9.20 -10.79
C ILE A 10 -20.04 -9.09 -9.94
N SER A 11 -20.19 -8.66 -8.70
CA SER A 11 -19.14 -8.72 -7.68
C SER A 11 -18.95 -10.17 -7.26
N GLY A 12 -17.96 -10.83 -7.87
CA GLY A 12 -17.53 -12.17 -7.53
C GLY A 12 -16.74 -12.16 -6.22
N LYS A 13 -17.44 -12.39 -5.10
CA LYS A 13 -16.80 -12.82 -3.86
C LYS A 13 -16.33 -14.28 -4.04
N PRO A 14 -15.06 -14.63 -3.75
CA PRO A 14 -14.62 -16.02 -3.85
C PRO A 14 -15.24 -16.84 -2.72
N ALA A 15 -16.29 -17.59 -3.06
CA ALA A 15 -17.02 -18.54 -2.20
C ALA A 15 -16.22 -19.83 -1.91
N ARG A 16 -14.93 -19.71 -1.53
CA ARG A 16 -14.08 -20.87 -1.17
C ARG A 16 -13.56 -20.87 0.26
N GLN A 17 -13.78 -19.81 1.03
CA GLN A 17 -13.26 -19.75 2.41
C GLN A 17 -14.28 -20.13 3.51
N LEU A 18 -15.55 -20.39 3.17
CA LEU A 18 -16.58 -20.67 4.18
C LEU A 18 -16.89 -22.17 4.40
N LEU A 19 -16.27 -23.08 3.64
CA LEU A 19 -16.54 -24.52 3.78
C LEU A 19 -15.60 -25.25 4.74
N PHE A 20 -14.54 -24.61 5.24
CA PHE A 20 -13.59 -25.27 6.14
C PHE A 20 -13.95 -25.14 7.63
N SER A 21 -14.83 -24.18 7.98
CA SER A 21 -15.17 -23.88 9.38
C SER A 21 -16.25 -24.79 9.96
N GLU A 22 -16.98 -25.51 9.12
CA GLU A 22 -18.21 -26.23 9.54
C GLU A 22 -18.00 -27.75 9.69
N ALA A 23 -16.90 -28.30 9.18
CA ALA A 23 -16.58 -29.73 9.27
C ALA A 23 -15.99 -30.18 10.63
N LEU A 24 -15.59 -29.23 11.51
CA LEU A 24 -14.95 -29.54 12.79
C LEU A 24 -15.91 -29.59 14.00
N ARG A 25 -17.23 -29.45 13.80
CA ARG A 25 -18.22 -29.41 14.89
C ARG A 25 -19.03 -30.69 15.14
N GLN A 26 -18.86 -31.75 14.35
CA GLN A 26 -19.70 -32.96 14.49
C GLN A 26 -19.06 -34.15 15.22
N GLN A 27 -17.84 -34.04 15.74
CA GLN A 27 -17.29 -35.09 16.61
C GLN A 27 -17.61 -34.80 18.09
N LYS A 28 -18.90 -34.85 18.44
CA LYS A 28 -19.36 -34.87 19.84
C LYS A 28 -19.93 -36.25 20.12
N HIS A 29 -19.16 -37.04 20.87
CA HIS A 29 -19.47 -38.40 21.27
C HIS A 29 -20.84 -38.52 21.98
N PRO A 30 -21.68 -39.52 21.65
CA PRO A 30 -22.77 -39.91 22.52
C PRO A 30 -22.22 -40.74 23.70
N SER A 31 -22.23 -40.14 24.90
CA SER A 31 -22.09 -40.87 26.18
C SER A 31 -23.25 -41.85 26.32
N ALA A 32 -22.96 -43.14 26.20
CA ALA A 32 -23.88 -44.20 26.60
C ALA A 32 -23.75 -44.42 28.11
N GLU A 33 -24.86 -44.21 28.81
CA GLU A 33 -25.05 -44.61 30.21
C GLU A 33 -25.02 -46.15 30.31
N VAL A 34 -24.23 -46.67 31.24
CA VAL A 34 -24.17 -48.09 31.58
C VAL A 34 -25.04 -48.32 32.83
N PRO A 35 -26.10 -49.14 32.78
CA PRO A 35 -26.80 -49.57 33.98
C PRO A 35 -26.01 -50.66 34.70
N LEU A 36 -25.70 -50.40 35.97
CA LEU A 36 -25.21 -51.39 36.94
C LEU A 36 -26.33 -52.38 37.27
N SER A 37 -26.21 -53.61 36.77
CA SER A 37 -26.89 -54.77 37.36
C SER A 37 -25.92 -55.94 37.46
N SER A 38 -25.52 -56.25 38.69
CA SER A 38 -24.83 -57.49 39.06
C SER A 38 -25.66 -58.73 38.69
N PRO A 39 -24.97 -59.84 38.40
CA PRO A 39 -25.26 -61.03 39.20
C PRO A 39 -23.97 -61.71 39.72
N CYS A 40 -23.96 -62.01 41.02
CA CYS A 40 -23.14 -63.09 41.56
C CYS A 40 -23.50 -64.40 40.85
N SER A 41 -22.53 -65.11 40.27
CA SER A 41 -22.50 -66.58 40.22
C SER A 41 -21.15 -67.13 39.74
N SER A 42 -20.67 -68.11 40.51
CA SER A 42 -19.66 -69.14 40.25
C SER A 42 -18.22 -68.73 39.89
N MET A 43 -17.38 -68.78 40.92
CA MET A 43 -15.97 -69.16 40.79
C MET A 43 -15.87 -70.65 40.43
N ALA A 44 -15.64 -70.96 39.17
CA ALA A 44 -14.91 -72.15 38.73
C ALA A 44 -14.64 -72.04 37.22
N ASP A 45 -13.37 -72.16 36.85
CA ASP A 45 -12.95 -72.69 35.54
C ASP A 45 -13.03 -71.78 34.30
N ALA A 46 -12.31 -70.65 34.30
CA ALA A 46 -12.13 -69.86 33.06
C ALA A 46 -10.89 -68.95 33.04
N THR A 47 -9.73 -69.42 33.49
CA THR A 47 -8.49 -68.60 33.47
C THR A 47 -7.56 -68.87 32.29
N GLN A 48 -7.95 -69.70 31.31
CA GLN A 48 -7.13 -69.98 30.12
C GLN A 48 -7.84 -69.82 28.76
N GLY A 49 -9.18 -69.72 28.71
CA GLY A 49 -9.92 -69.59 27.43
C GLY A 49 -10.10 -68.15 26.93
N THR A 50 -10.23 -67.17 27.82
CA THR A 50 -10.60 -65.80 27.45
C THR A 50 -9.45 -64.94 26.93
N THR A 51 -8.20 -65.29 27.26
CA THR A 51 -7.01 -64.56 26.79
C THR A 51 -6.59 -64.98 25.39
N MET A 52 -6.85 -66.23 24.98
CA MET A 52 -6.51 -66.71 23.63
C MET A 52 -7.46 -66.19 22.54
N ASP A 53 -8.75 -66.05 22.85
CA ASP A 53 -9.76 -65.57 21.87
C ASP A 53 -9.69 -64.05 21.62
N GLY A 54 -9.11 -63.28 22.54
CA GLY A 54 -8.93 -61.82 22.38
C GLY A 54 -7.78 -61.45 21.43
N ILE A 55 -6.72 -62.27 21.39
CA ILE A 55 -5.51 -61.99 20.59
C ILE A 55 -5.83 -61.83 19.08
N PRO A 56 -6.64 -62.70 18.43
CA PRO A 56 -7.02 -62.52 17.03
C PRO A 56 -7.77 -61.21 16.76
N GLN A 57 -8.61 -60.76 17.71
CA GLN A 57 -9.34 -59.50 17.58
C GLN A 57 -8.41 -58.30 17.70
N GLU A 58 -7.47 -58.34 18.65
CA GLU A 58 -6.44 -57.30 18.80
C GLU A 58 -5.53 -57.23 17.58
N ILE A 59 -5.07 -58.37 17.05
CA ILE A 59 -4.29 -58.43 15.79
C ILE A 59 -5.09 -57.81 14.65
N SER A 60 -6.37 -58.15 14.51
CA SER A 60 -7.24 -57.58 13.46
C SER A 60 -7.49 -56.08 13.64
N ALA A 61 -7.53 -55.59 14.87
CA ALA A 61 -7.64 -54.16 15.17
C ALA A 61 -6.34 -53.41 14.83
N VAL A 62 -5.19 -53.99 15.17
CA VAL A 62 -3.87 -53.44 14.84
C VAL A 62 -3.65 -53.43 13.32
N SER A 63 -3.99 -54.49 12.60
CA SER A 63 -3.91 -54.54 11.14
C SER A 63 -4.72 -53.44 10.48
N ARG A 64 -5.99 -53.25 10.88
CA ARG A 64 -6.83 -52.15 10.37
C ARG A 64 -6.24 -50.77 10.68
N LYS A 65 -5.62 -50.60 11.85
CA LYS A 65 -4.95 -49.35 12.22
C LYS A 65 -3.71 -49.09 11.36
N LEU A 66 -2.91 -50.13 11.08
CA LEU A 66 -1.76 -50.05 10.18
C LEU A 66 -2.18 -49.69 8.76
N GLU A 67 -3.20 -50.34 8.21
CA GLU A 67 -3.76 -49.99 6.89
C GLU A 67 -4.26 -48.53 6.84
N GLY A 68 -4.93 -48.08 7.90
CA GLY A 68 -5.36 -46.68 8.03
C GLY A 68 -4.17 -45.70 8.07
N MET A 69 -3.09 -46.07 8.76
CA MET A 69 -1.86 -45.27 8.82
C MET A 69 -1.14 -45.23 7.47
N ASP A 70 -1.07 -46.35 6.74
CA ASP A 70 -0.48 -46.41 5.40
C ASP A 70 -1.25 -45.52 4.42
N SER A 71 -2.58 -45.58 4.44
CA SER A 71 -3.44 -44.71 3.64
C SER A 71 -3.22 -43.23 3.96
N ALA A 72 -3.14 -42.88 5.25
CA ALA A 72 -2.84 -41.51 5.67
C ALA A 72 -1.44 -41.04 5.21
N MET A 73 -0.43 -41.92 5.26
CA MET A 73 0.93 -41.62 4.82
C MET A 73 0.98 -41.35 3.31
N VAL A 74 0.26 -42.15 2.51
CA VAL A 74 0.15 -41.92 1.05
C VAL A 74 -0.51 -40.58 0.77
N ALA A 75 -1.60 -40.25 1.46
CA ALA A 75 -2.29 -38.97 1.30
C ALA A 75 -1.40 -37.77 1.65
N LEU A 76 -0.71 -37.81 2.79
CA LEU A 76 0.22 -36.76 3.22
C LEU A 76 1.41 -36.60 2.25
N THR A 77 1.89 -37.70 1.68
CA THR A 77 2.96 -37.67 0.67
C THR A 77 2.50 -36.96 -0.60
N ALA A 78 1.28 -37.25 -1.06
CA ALA A 78 0.68 -36.59 -2.22
C ALA A 78 0.46 -35.09 -1.96
N GLU A 79 -0.06 -34.72 -0.80
CA GLU A 79 -0.26 -33.31 -0.40
C GLU A 79 1.08 -32.57 -0.32
N THR A 80 2.09 -33.17 0.32
CA THR A 80 3.44 -32.61 0.40
C THR A 80 4.05 -32.38 -0.98
N ARG A 81 3.81 -33.30 -1.93
CA ARG A 81 4.26 -33.14 -3.31
C ARG A 81 3.53 -32.00 -4.01
N SER A 82 2.23 -31.86 -3.82
CA SER A 82 1.46 -30.73 -4.34
C SER A 82 1.97 -29.40 -3.81
N MET A 83 2.14 -29.28 -2.49
CA MET A 83 2.66 -28.06 -1.86
C MET A 83 4.06 -27.69 -2.38
N ARG A 84 4.93 -28.67 -2.62
CA ARG A 84 6.25 -28.42 -3.23
C ARG A 84 6.14 -27.85 -4.65
N LEU A 85 5.20 -28.33 -5.45
CA LEU A 85 4.95 -27.80 -6.79
C LEU A 85 4.41 -26.37 -6.74
N ASP A 86 3.50 -26.09 -5.82
CA ASP A 86 2.96 -24.74 -5.63
C ASP A 86 4.05 -23.76 -5.20
N ILE A 87 4.91 -24.16 -4.24
CA ILE A 87 6.06 -23.36 -3.81
C ILE A 87 7.02 -23.09 -4.97
N ALA A 88 7.35 -24.10 -5.78
CA ALA A 88 8.19 -23.93 -6.96
C ALA A 88 7.54 -22.98 -7.98
N GLY A 89 6.21 -23.08 -8.16
CA GLY A 89 5.42 -22.17 -8.97
C GLY A 89 5.55 -20.73 -8.50
N PHE A 90 5.35 -20.46 -7.20
CA PHE A 90 5.51 -19.11 -6.65
C PHE A 90 6.94 -18.59 -6.74
N GLN A 91 7.93 -19.43 -6.47
CA GLN A 91 9.35 -19.07 -6.63
C GLN A 91 9.70 -18.67 -8.07
N SER A 92 9.03 -19.25 -9.07
CA SER A 92 9.23 -18.85 -10.47
C SER A 92 8.55 -17.52 -10.83
N GLN A 93 7.47 -17.15 -10.14
CA GLN A 93 6.71 -15.93 -10.42
C GLN A 93 7.26 -14.68 -9.72
N ILE A 94 7.80 -14.83 -8.50
CA ILE A 94 8.34 -13.72 -7.71
C ILE A 94 9.37 -12.87 -8.49
N PRO A 95 10.38 -13.46 -9.17
CA PRO A 95 11.35 -12.66 -9.92
C PRO A 95 10.73 -11.83 -11.05
N GLY A 96 9.69 -12.36 -11.70
CA GLY A 96 8.96 -11.62 -12.74
C GLY A 96 8.15 -10.46 -12.19
N LEU A 97 7.61 -10.60 -10.98
CA LEU A 97 6.94 -9.51 -10.26
C LEU A 97 7.94 -8.44 -9.82
N ASP A 98 9.10 -8.83 -9.29
CA ASP A 98 10.16 -7.92 -8.87
C ASP A 98 10.68 -7.09 -10.05
N GLN A 99 10.90 -7.70 -11.21
CA GLN A 99 11.30 -6.99 -12.43
C GLN A 99 10.25 -5.97 -12.89
N ARG A 100 8.97 -6.33 -12.81
CA ARG A 100 7.87 -5.42 -13.16
C ARG A 100 7.79 -4.26 -12.17
N MET A 101 8.00 -4.51 -10.88
CA MET A 101 8.04 -3.48 -9.85
C MET A 101 9.19 -2.50 -10.08
N ALA A 102 10.41 -3.01 -10.31
CA ALA A 102 11.56 -2.17 -10.63
C ALA A 102 11.32 -1.32 -11.90
N THR A 103 10.68 -1.90 -12.92
CA THR A 103 10.31 -1.14 -14.14
C THR A 103 9.35 0.00 -13.81
N VAL A 104 8.32 -0.25 -13.01
CA VAL A 104 7.37 0.79 -12.59
C VAL A 104 8.06 1.88 -11.77
N GLU A 105 8.95 1.53 -10.85
CA GLU A 105 9.71 2.49 -10.04
C GLU A 105 10.55 3.42 -10.93
N THR A 106 11.26 2.87 -11.93
CA THR A 106 12.05 3.69 -12.87
C THR A 106 11.16 4.61 -13.70
N GLN A 107 9.98 4.16 -14.12
CA GLN A 107 9.02 4.99 -14.85
C GLN A 107 8.51 6.14 -14.00
N VAL A 108 8.13 5.86 -12.74
CA VAL A 108 7.68 6.88 -11.78
C VAL A 108 8.76 7.91 -11.54
N ALA A 109 10.02 7.48 -11.32
CA ALA A 109 11.14 8.39 -11.17
C ALA A 109 11.30 9.30 -12.41
N SER A 110 11.17 8.74 -13.62
CA SER A 110 11.25 9.52 -14.85
C SER A 110 10.10 10.51 -15.03
N TRP A 111 8.91 10.23 -14.50
CA TRP A 111 7.79 11.17 -14.52
C TRP A 111 8.00 12.30 -13.52
N THR A 112 8.50 11.98 -12.33
CA THR A 112 8.82 13.01 -11.33
C THR A 112 9.89 13.98 -11.81
N ASP A 113 10.89 13.51 -12.55
CA ASP A 113 11.93 14.36 -13.16
C ASP A 113 11.33 15.30 -14.21
N ARG A 114 10.47 14.78 -15.10
CA ARG A 114 9.76 15.59 -16.10
C ARG A 114 8.84 16.63 -15.45
N ASP A 115 8.15 16.28 -14.36
CA ASP A 115 7.30 17.23 -13.63
C ASP A 115 8.12 18.38 -13.03
N GLN A 116 9.31 18.10 -12.51
CA GLN A 116 10.23 19.14 -12.03
C GLN A 116 10.72 20.04 -13.16
N GLU A 117 11.05 19.47 -14.32
CA GLU A 117 11.43 20.23 -15.51
C GLU A 117 10.29 21.15 -15.98
N LEU A 118 9.05 20.65 -16.01
CA LEU A 118 7.87 21.43 -16.38
C LEU A 118 7.62 22.60 -15.42
N LEU A 119 7.80 22.38 -14.12
CA LEU A 119 7.69 23.46 -13.13
C LEU A 119 8.74 24.56 -13.36
N LEU A 120 9.97 24.16 -13.65
CA LEU A 120 11.06 25.07 -13.94
C LEU A 120 10.81 25.86 -15.24
N LEU A 121 10.36 25.19 -16.30
CA LEU A 121 9.98 25.83 -17.56
C LEU A 121 8.83 26.82 -17.37
N ARG A 122 7.80 26.45 -16.59
CA ARG A 122 6.68 27.34 -16.27
C ARG A 122 7.13 28.59 -15.52
N SER A 123 8.04 28.45 -14.57
CA SER A 123 8.64 29.61 -13.88
C SER A 123 9.38 30.52 -14.86
N LYS A 124 10.18 29.94 -15.75
CA LYS A 124 10.92 30.72 -16.75
C LYS A 124 10.00 31.49 -17.70
N VAL A 125 8.90 30.88 -18.13
CA VAL A 125 7.90 31.56 -18.98
C VAL A 125 7.29 32.74 -18.25
N MET A 126 6.91 32.57 -16.99
CA MET A 126 6.39 33.65 -16.15
C MET A 126 7.40 34.81 -16.03
N ASP A 127 8.67 34.50 -15.75
CA ASP A 127 9.73 35.52 -15.66
C ASP A 127 9.91 36.29 -16.98
N LEU A 128 9.78 35.61 -18.13
CA LEU A 128 9.90 36.26 -19.45
C LEU A 128 8.68 37.11 -19.78
N GLU A 129 7.48 36.65 -19.42
CA GLU A 129 6.23 37.39 -19.59
C GLU A 129 6.21 38.67 -18.76
N ASP A 130 6.76 38.64 -17.55
CA ASP A 130 6.81 39.79 -16.65
C ASP A 130 7.90 40.81 -17.04
N ARG A 131 9.05 40.37 -17.56
CA ARG A 131 10.16 41.28 -17.90
C ARG A 131 9.93 42.13 -19.15
N ASN A 132 9.18 41.63 -20.13
CA ASN A 132 9.09 42.25 -21.45
C ASN A 132 7.80 43.03 -21.72
N ASN A 133 6.83 42.99 -20.80
CA ASN A 133 5.52 43.60 -21.02
C ASN A 133 5.25 44.76 -20.07
N VAL A 134 5.27 45.98 -20.60
CA VAL A 134 4.74 47.16 -19.88
C VAL A 134 3.28 47.35 -20.28
N ARG A 135 2.37 47.16 -19.31
CA ARG A 135 0.95 47.46 -19.49
C ARG A 135 0.69 48.92 -19.13
N LEU A 136 0.49 49.74 -20.15
CA LEU A 136 0.07 51.13 -19.98
C LEU A 136 -1.46 51.16 -19.85
N LEU A 137 -1.96 51.55 -18.68
CA LEU A 137 -3.39 51.63 -18.37
C LEU A 137 -3.87 53.09 -18.48
N GLY A 138 -5.11 53.29 -18.92
CA GLY A 138 -5.75 54.62 -18.95
C GLY A 138 -5.52 55.43 -20.23
N PHE A 139 -5.33 54.78 -21.38
CA PHE A 139 -5.37 55.50 -22.65
C PHE A 139 -6.78 56.04 -22.91
N PRO A 140 -6.93 57.32 -23.29
CA PRO A 140 -8.22 57.82 -23.74
C PRO A 140 -8.64 57.07 -25.01
N GLU A 141 -9.89 56.60 -25.03
CA GLU A 141 -10.44 55.72 -26.08
C GLU A 141 -10.42 56.32 -27.51
N GLY A 142 -10.06 57.60 -27.65
CA GLY A 142 -9.97 58.32 -28.93
C GLY A 142 -8.62 58.23 -29.68
N ILE A 143 -7.61 57.52 -29.15
CA ILE A 143 -6.29 57.37 -29.83
C ILE A 143 -6.28 56.17 -30.81
N ALA A 144 -7.39 55.44 -30.93
CA ALA A 144 -7.51 54.33 -31.88
C ALA A 144 -7.47 54.83 -33.34
N GLY A 145 -6.27 55.03 -33.89
CA GLY A 145 -6.04 55.48 -35.27
C GLY A 145 -4.89 56.49 -35.45
N THR A 146 -4.40 57.10 -34.38
CA THR A 146 -3.19 57.95 -34.40
C THR A 146 -1.98 57.19 -33.88
N ASP A 147 -0.79 57.59 -34.33
CA ASP A 147 0.47 56.91 -34.02
C ASP A 147 0.75 56.93 -32.50
N LEU A 148 0.44 55.81 -31.82
CA LEU A 148 0.60 55.61 -30.38
C LEU A 148 2.01 55.98 -29.91
N PHE A 149 3.02 55.73 -30.73
CA PHE A 149 4.40 56.09 -30.44
C PHE A 149 4.62 57.59 -30.35
N SER A 150 3.94 58.37 -31.18
CA SER A 150 4.02 59.83 -31.14
C SER A 150 3.41 60.38 -29.84
N TYR A 151 2.26 59.85 -29.42
CA TYR A 151 1.65 60.19 -28.13
C TYR A 151 2.55 59.81 -26.95
N LEU A 152 3.14 58.60 -26.96
CA LEU A 152 4.06 58.16 -25.91
C LEU A 152 5.34 59.00 -25.85
N ARG A 153 5.91 59.33 -27.01
CA ARG A 153 7.12 60.16 -27.11
C ARG A 153 6.90 61.56 -26.56
N GLU A 154 5.70 62.11 -26.70
CA GLU A 154 5.36 63.44 -26.17
C GLU A 154 5.00 63.41 -24.67
N THR A 155 4.36 62.33 -24.19
CA THR A 155 3.81 62.25 -22.84
C THR A 155 4.78 61.67 -21.81
N LEU A 156 5.66 60.73 -22.20
CA LEU A 156 6.64 60.14 -21.29
C LEU A 156 7.59 61.17 -20.66
N PRO A 157 8.18 62.13 -21.40
CA PRO A 157 9.05 63.14 -20.80
C PRO A 157 8.33 63.99 -19.73
N LYS A 158 7.08 64.39 -20.03
CA LYS A 158 6.23 65.19 -19.12
C LYS A 158 5.92 64.45 -17.82
N LEU A 159 5.72 63.13 -17.88
CA LEU A 159 5.53 62.27 -16.70
C LEU A 159 6.83 62.08 -15.90
N THR A 160 7.97 61.96 -16.58
CA THR A 160 9.26 61.82 -15.90
C THR A 160 9.69 63.09 -15.16
N GLU A 161 9.38 64.27 -15.68
CA GLU A 161 9.69 65.55 -15.03
C GLU A 161 8.81 65.83 -13.80
N ASN A 162 7.53 65.44 -13.84
CA ASN A 162 6.60 65.57 -12.72
C ASN A 162 6.79 64.53 -11.61
N SER A 163 7.55 63.45 -11.85
CA SER A 163 7.74 62.37 -10.88
C SER A 163 8.58 62.74 -9.65
N LYS A 164 9.30 63.88 -9.68
CA LYS A 164 10.03 64.41 -8.51
C LYS A 164 9.12 64.78 -7.32
N GLY A 165 7.80 64.83 -7.50
CA GLY A 165 6.81 65.01 -6.43
C GLY A 165 6.08 63.73 -5.98
N LEU A 166 6.30 62.57 -6.61
CA LEU A 166 5.61 61.31 -6.29
C LEU A 166 6.50 60.38 -5.44
N THR A 167 6.87 60.81 -4.24
CA THR A 167 7.54 59.94 -3.24
C THR A 167 6.56 59.17 -2.33
N GLY A 168 5.26 59.17 -2.66
CA GLY A 168 4.20 58.61 -1.81
C GLY A 168 3.57 57.28 -2.28
N TRP A 169 4.09 56.63 -3.33
CA TRP A 169 3.52 55.36 -3.80
C TRP A 169 4.15 54.16 -3.07
N ALA A 170 3.51 53.72 -1.99
CA ALA A 170 3.79 52.43 -1.39
C ALA A 170 3.22 51.32 -2.30
N PRO A 171 3.97 50.24 -2.59
CA PRO A 171 3.45 49.12 -3.36
C PRO A 171 2.38 48.40 -2.52
N THR A 172 1.12 48.49 -2.92
CA THR A 172 0.04 47.69 -2.33
C THR A 172 -0.20 46.47 -3.21
N ASP A 173 0.01 45.27 -2.64
CA ASP A 173 -0.48 44.02 -3.23
C ASP A 173 -2.01 44.11 -3.31
N LYS A 174 -2.62 43.47 -4.32
CA LYS A 174 -4.07 43.48 -4.63
C LYS A 174 -4.96 42.86 -3.53
N ARG A 175 -4.41 42.63 -2.34
CA ARG A 175 -5.09 42.14 -1.13
C ARG A 175 -5.07 43.10 0.05
N GLY A 176 -4.58 44.33 -0.11
CA GLY A 176 -4.71 45.37 0.93
C GLY A 176 -3.98 45.05 2.24
N ALA A 177 -2.92 44.23 2.19
CA ALA A 177 -2.01 43.98 3.31
C ALA A 177 -0.62 44.50 2.94
N ALA A 178 0.01 45.22 3.88
CA ALA A 178 1.40 45.66 3.73
C ALA A 178 2.29 44.43 3.51
N ALA A 179 3.05 44.42 2.41
CA ALA A 179 3.99 43.34 2.12
C ALA A 179 5.02 43.26 3.28
N PRO A 180 5.16 42.12 3.97
CA PRO A 180 6.22 41.95 4.95
C PRO A 180 7.56 42.03 4.22
N SER A 181 8.48 42.80 4.79
CA SER A 181 9.90 42.83 4.41
C SER A 181 10.42 41.40 4.24
N TYR A 182 11.19 41.15 3.18
CA TYR A 182 11.79 39.84 2.87
C TYR A 182 12.58 39.22 4.05
N TYR A 183 12.96 40.02 5.05
CA TYR A 183 13.65 39.54 6.26
C TYR A 183 12.76 38.83 7.30
N SER A 184 11.44 38.95 7.27
CA SER A 184 10.56 38.31 8.27
C SER A 184 10.07 36.90 7.89
N LEU A 185 10.28 36.44 6.66
CA LEU A 185 9.86 35.10 6.21
C LEU A 185 10.83 33.97 6.60
N LEU A 186 12.08 34.30 6.96
CA LEU A 186 13.07 33.32 7.45
C LEU A 186 12.97 33.04 8.96
N ALA A 187 12.20 33.82 9.72
CA ALA A 187 12.03 33.63 11.16
C ALA A 187 10.81 32.76 11.54
N ALA A 188 9.91 32.47 10.60
CA ALA A 188 8.63 31.81 10.88
C ALA A 188 8.63 30.27 10.64
N THR A 189 9.73 29.68 10.19
CA THR A 189 9.84 28.22 9.94
C THR A 189 10.46 27.44 11.11
N HIS A 190 10.67 28.05 12.28
CA HIS A 190 11.30 27.40 13.45
C HIS A 190 10.45 27.30 14.73
N ALA A 191 9.14 27.54 14.68
CA ALA A 191 8.28 27.38 15.86
C ALA A 191 7.06 26.52 15.53
N GLY A 192 7.17 25.21 15.75
CA GLY A 192 6.04 24.29 15.59
C GLY A 192 6.41 22.82 15.60
N SER A 193 7.08 22.34 16.66
CA SER A 193 7.18 20.90 16.94
C SER A 193 6.22 20.58 18.10
N PRO A 194 5.14 19.82 17.88
CA PRO A 194 4.33 19.31 18.98
C PRO A 194 5.04 18.10 19.62
N THR A 195 5.24 18.22 20.93
CA THR A 195 5.58 17.14 21.86
C THR A 195 4.57 16.00 21.74
N ALA A 196 4.98 14.90 21.10
CA ALA A 196 4.34 13.60 21.22
C ALA A 196 5.14 12.75 22.21
N THR A 197 4.67 12.74 23.46
CA THR A 197 5.06 11.77 24.48
C THR A 197 4.53 10.40 24.04
N GLY A 198 5.42 9.47 23.69
CA GLY A 198 5.01 8.15 23.23
C GLY A 198 6.17 7.14 23.21
N SER A 199 6.38 6.49 24.36
CA SER A 199 6.85 5.10 24.53
C SER A 199 8.02 4.62 23.64
N GLN A 200 9.24 4.66 24.18
CA GLN A 200 10.37 3.87 23.67
C GLN A 200 10.35 2.48 24.32
N ASN A 201 9.92 1.47 23.57
CA ASN A 201 10.36 0.08 23.76
C ASN A 201 11.51 -0.15 22.76
N ALA A 202 12.74 0.02 23.22
CA ALA A 202 13.95 -0.24 22.44
C ALA A 202 14.34 -1.72 22.56
N TRP A 203 14.31 -2.44 21.44
CA TRP A 203 15.06 -3.68 21.25
C TRP A 203 16.31 -3.37 20.40
N PRO A 204 17.51 -3.83 20.77
CA PRO A 204 18.71 -3.60 19.97
C PRO A 204 18.79 -4.62 18.82
N ILE A 205 18.83 -4.12 17.59
CA ILE A 205 19.25 -4.91 16.42
C ILE A 205 20.78 -4.87 16.37
N GLN A 206 21.41 -6.01 16.62
CA GLN A 206 22.83 -6.25 16.33
C GLN A 206 23.03 -6.27 14.81
N ILE A 207 23.82 -5.34 14.30
CA ILE A 207 24.35 -5.38 12.93
C ILE A 207 25.63 -6.22 12.97
N GLY A 208 25.53 -7.45 12.47
CA GLY A 208 26.67 -8.34 12.25
C GLY A 208 27.42 -7.98 10.96
N CYS A 209 28.75 -7.92 11.06
CA CYS A 209 29.68 -7.64 9.97
C CYS A 209 29.62 -8.70 8.86
N PRO A 210 29.74 -8.33 7.57
CA PRO A 210 30.08 -9.28 6.53
C PRO A 210 31.60 -9.56 6.55
N GLY A 211 31.95 -10.81 6.85
CA GLY A 211 33.29 -11.34 6.72
C GLY A 211 33.75 -11.40 5.26
N ASN A 212 35.02 -11.07 5.06
CA ASN A 212 35.74 -11.08 3.80
C ASN A 212 36.37 -12.47 3.58
N PRO A 213 36.06 -13.23 2.51
CA PRO A 213 36.82 -14.43 2.17
C PRO A 213 38.02 -14.02 1.31
N ALA A 214 39.21 -14.02 1.93
CA ALA A 214 40.46 -13.96 1.21
C ALA A 214 40.71 -15.29 0.47
N PHE A 215 40.94 -15.16 -0.84
CA PHE A 215 41.62 -16.11 -1.69
C PHE A 215 43.06 -16.36 -1.19
N SER A 216 43.43 -17.61 -0.93
CA SER A 216 44.67 -18.30 -1.34
C SER A 216 44.69 -19.71 -0.79
#